data_AF-A0A0G3BPC7-F1
#
_entry.id   AF-A0A0G3BPC7-F1
#
_cell.length_a   1.000
_cell.length_b   1.000
_cell.length_c   1.000
_cell.angle_alpha   90.00
_cell.angle_beta   90.00
_cell.angle_gamma   90.00
#
_symmetry.space_group_name_H-M   'P 1'
#
loop_
_entity.id
_entity.type
_entity.pdbx_description
1 polymer ?
#
loop_
_entity_poly.entity_id
_entity_poly.type
_entity_poly.pdbx_seq_one_letter_code
_entity_poly.pdbx_strand_id
1 'polypeptide(L)'
;MAFRWVDIEDEAELLGGLEVEDFPVVLIVHLGEPRFFGTVMPNADTLRLLLRSVASRQPLRPDPALAALVAALLDETAAHLQRP
;
A
#
# COMPACT_ATOMS: atom_id res chain seq x y z
N MET A 1 6.10 -11.98 -3.34
CA MET A 1 6.20 -10.65 -2.70
C MET A 1 6.45 -9.66 -3.82
N ALA A 2 5.58 -8.67 -3.98
CA ALA A 2 5.67 -7.64 -5.01
C ALA A 2 5.92 -6.29 -4.35
N PHE A 3 6.53 -5.38 -5.10
CA PHE A 3 6.74 -4.00 -4.68
C PHE A 3 6.35 -3.11 -5.86
N ARG A 4 5.53 -2.09 -5.58
CA ARG A 4 5.03 -1.12 -6.55
C ARG A 4 5.26 0.27 -5.99
N TRP A 5 5.88 1.13 -6.79
CA TRP A 5 5.86 2.57 -6.54
C TRP A 5 4.59 3.13 -7.17
N VAL A 6 3.92 4.02 -6.45
CA VAL A 6 2.78 4.78 -6.96
C VAL A 6 3.24 6.22 -7.05
N ASP A 7 3.21 6.78 -8.25
CA ASP A 7 3.42 8.21 -8.42
C ASP A 7 2.07 8.90 -8.35
N ILE A 8 1.82 9.64 -7.27
CA ILE A 8 0.51 10.26 -7.03
C ILE A 8 0.21 11.42 -8.00
N GLU A 9 1.25 12.00 -8.62
CA GLU A 9 1.08 13.09 -9.58
C GLU A 9 0.46 12.57 -10.88
N ASP A 10 0.87 11.36 -11.30
CA ASP A 10 0.40 10.70 -12.52
C ASP A 10 -0.80 9.76 -12.26
N GLU A 11 -0.92 9.19 -11.05
CA GLU A 11 -1.91 8.17 -10.69
C GLU A 11 -2.96 8.68 -9.67
N ALA A 12 -3.30 9.96 -9.71
CA ALA A 12 -4.20 10.59 -8.73
C ALA A 12 -5.58 9.90 -8.61
N GLU A 13 -6.13 9.40 -9.72
CA GLU A 13 -7.41 8.67 -9.73
C GLU A 13 -7.38 7.40 -8.89
N LEU A 14 -6.21 6.76 -8.75
CA LEU A 14 -6.02 5.53 -8.01
C LEU A 14 -6.30 5.70 -6.52
N LEU A 15 -6.00 6.88 -5.97
CA LEU A 15 -6.18 7.16 -4.54
C LEU A 15 -7.66 7.24 -4.13
N GLY A 16 -8.58 7.41 -5.08
CA GLY A 16 -10.02 7.30 -4.84
C GLY A 16 -10.56 8.25 -3.75
N GLY A 17 -9.87 9.37 -3.50
CA GLY A 17 -10.20 10.34 -2.45
C GLY A 17 -9.42 10.19 -1.14
N LEU A 18 -8.43 9.29 -1.06
CA LEU A 18 -7.46 9.28 0.04
C LEU A 18 -6.55 10.51 -0.06
N GLU A 19 -6.50 11.28 1.02
CA GLU A 19 -5.58 12.41 1.15
C GLU A 19 -4.20 11.90 1.60
N VAL A 20 -3.17 12.23 0.83
CA VAL A 20 -1.77 11.91 1.11
C VAL A 20 -1.01 13.23 1.19
N GLU A 21 -0.73 13.69 2.40
CA GLU A 21 -0.11 15.01 2.64
C GLU A 21 1.41 14.90 2.87
N ASP A 22 1.85 13.91 3.65
CA ASP A 22 3.24 13.78 4.11
C ASP A 22 3.93 12.53 3.56
N PHE A 23 5.07 12.73 2.89
CA PHE A 23 5.86 11.67 2.26
C PHE A 23 7.07 11.24 3.10
N PRO A 24 7.49 9.96 3.00
CA PRO A 24 6.88 8.87 2.22
C PRO A 24 5.71 8.18 2.92
N VAL A 25 4.67 7.82 2.15
CA VAL A 25 3.57 6.95 2.61
C VAL A 25 3.78 5.53 2.15
N VAL A 26 3.53 4.58 3.05
CA VAL A 26 3.67 3.14 2.78
C VAL A 26 2.33 2.46 3.00
N LEU A 27 1.89 1.69 1.99
CA LEU A 27 0.82 0.71 2.09
C LEU A 27 1.42 -0.70 2.14
N ILE A 28 1.02 -1.49 3.13
CA ILE A 28 1.38 -2.91 3.20
C ILE A 28 0.12 -3.75 3.22
N VAL A 29 -0.01 -4.62 2.22
CA VAL A 29 -1.12 -5.56 2.06
C VAL A 29 -0.63 -6.97 2.33
N HIS A 30 -1.37 -7.72 3.15
CA HIS A 30 -1.10 -9.13 3.44
C HIS A 30 -2.38 -9.94 3.32
N LEU A 31 -2.36 -10.95 2.44
CA LEU A 31 -3.51 -11.79 2.08
C LEU A 31 -4.72 -10.97 1.62
N GLY A 32 -4.48 -9.94 0.80
CA GLY A 32 -5.52 -9.05 0.29
C GLY A 32 -6.00 -7.99 1.28
N GLU A 33 -5.56 -8.02 2.54
CA GLU A 33 -6.00 -7.08 3.57
C GLU A 33 -4.91 -6.05 3.89
N PRO A 34 -5.24 -4.74 3.96
CA PRO A 34 -4.29 -3.73 4.39
C PRO A 34 -3.93 -3.92 5.86
N ARG A 35 -2.63 -4.04 6.14
CA ARG A 35 -2.07 -4.17 7.50
C ARG A 35 -1.43 -2.89 8.01
N PHE A 36 -1.08 -1.99 7.09
CA PHE A 36 -0.50 -0.70 7.40
C PHE A 36 -0.75 0.25 6.23
N PHE A 37 -1.11 1.49 6.55
CA PHE A 37 -1.22 2.60 5.62
C PHE A 37 -0.89 3.86 6.40
N GLY A 38 0.15 4.58 5.97
CA GLY A 38 0.52 5.83 6.61
C GLY A 38 1.96 6.26 6.33
N THR A 39 2.27 7.47 6.79
CA THR A 39 3.59 8.08 6.66
C THR A 39 4.62 7.34 7.51
N VAL A 40 5.81 7.18 6.96
CA VAL A 40 6.95 6.59 7.66
C VAL A 40 8.15 7.52 7.59
N MET A 41 9.03 7.42 8.58
CA MET A 41 10.33 8.06 8.46
C MET A 41 11.16 7.37 7.38
N PRO A 42 11.97 8.11 6.60
CA PRO A 42 12.84 7.56 5.56
C PRO A 42 14.08 6.90 6.21
N ASN A 43 13.82 5.85 6.99
CA ASN A 43 14.81 5.05 7.69
C ASN A 43 14.60 3.59 7.34
N ALA A 44 15.63 2.98 6.74
CA ALA A 44 15.57 1.60 6.27
C ALA A 44 15.38 0.58 7.41
N ASP A 45 15.97 0.79 8.58
CA ASP A 45 15.85 -0.15 9.70
C ASP A 45 14.45 -0.14 10.31
N THR A 46 13.85 1.06 10.44
CA THR A 46 12.45 1.21 10.85
C THR A 46 11.50 0.52 9.86
N LEU A 47 11.70 0.72 8.56
CA LEU A 47 10.90 0.05 7.53
C LEU A 47 11.05 -1.48 7.59
N ARG A 48 12.28 -2.00 7.78
CA ARG A 48 12.52 -3.44 7.94
C ARG A 48 11.79 -4.02 9.16
N LEU A 49 11.79 -3.30 10.28
CA LEU A 49 11.03 -3.70 11.47
C LEU A 49 9.51 -3.69 11.22
N LEU A 50 9.02 -2.64 10.55
CA LEU A 50 7.62 -2.53 10.16
C LEU A 50 7.18 -3.74 9.32
N LEU A 51 7.95 -4.09 8.28
CA LEU A 51 7.69 -5.23 7.40
C LEU A 51 7.67 -6.56 8.17
N ARG A 52 8.65 -6.79 9.07
CA ARG A 52 8.70 -8.00 9.90
C ARG A 52 7.50 -8.14 10.83
N SER A 53 7.01 -7.04 11.38
CA SER A 53 5.87 -7.05 12.30
C SER A 53 4.50 -7.17 11.61
N VAL A 54 4.41 -6.93 10.30
CA VAL A 54 3.13 -6.81 9.60
C VAL A 54 2.33 -8.11 9.56
N ALA A 55 3.01 -9.27 9.48
CA ALA A 55 2.35 -10.57 9.38
C ALA A 55 1.54 -10.91 10.64
N SER A 56 1.92 -10.37 11.80
CA SER A 56 1.21 -10.54 13.07
C SER A 56 0.25 -9.38 13.39
N ARG A 57 0.16 -8.36 12.54
CA ARG A 57 -0.77 -7.24 12.76
C ARG A 57 -2.19 -7.64 12.36
N GLN A 58 -3.16 -7.15 13.12
CA GLN A 58 -4.55 -7.18 12.69
C GLN A 58 -4.74 -6.30 11.44
N PRO A 59 -5.73 -6.60 10.59
CA PRO A 59 -6.10 -5.71 9.50
C PRO A 59 -6.41 -4.32 10.02
N LEU A 60 -6.18 -3.30 9.20
CA LEU A 60 -6.68 -1.97 9.50
C LEU A 60 -8.21 -1.99 9.58
N ARG A 61 -8.78 -1.04 10.31
CA ARG A 61 -10.23 -0.86 10.36
C ARG A 61 -10.74 -0.70 8.93
N PRO A 62 -11.90 -1.29 8.57
CA PRO A 62 -12.46 -1.15 7.24
C PRO A 62 -12.65 0.32 6.86
N ASP A 63 -12.03 0.70 5.75
CA ASP A 63 -12.15 1.99 5.09
C ASP A 63 -12.44 1.70 3.60
N PRO A 64 -13.59 2.15 3.06
CA PRO A 64 -13.96 1.90 1.67
C PRO A 64 -12.94 2.44 0.65
N ALA A 65 -12.34 3.61 0.89
CA ALA A 65 -11.40 4.21 -0.03
C ALA A 65 -10.08 3.43 -0.06
N LEU A 66 -9.59 3.02 1.12
CA LEU A 66 -8.42 2.15 1.23
C LEU A 66 -8.67 0.77 0.62
N ALA A 67 -9.85 0.20 0.80
CA ALA A 67 -10.22 -1.07 0.20
C ALA A 67 -10.25 -0.99 -1.34
N ALA A 68 -10.79 0.09 -1.91
CA ALA A 68 -10.79 0.33 -3.34
C ALA A 68 -9.37 0.47 -3.91
N LEU A 69 -8.50 1.23 -3.24
CA LEU A 69 -7.08 1.34 -3.61
C LEU A 69 -6.39 -0.02 -3.62
N VAL A 70 -6.59 -0.84 -2.57
CA VAL A 70 -6.00 -2.18 -2.49
C VAL A 70 -6.49 -3.07 -3.64
N ALA A 71 -7.78 -3.06 -3.95
CA ALA A 71 -8.34 -3.84 -5.06
C ALA A 71 -7.70 -3.45 -6.40
N ALA A 72 -7.65 -2.14 -6.71
CA ALA A 72 -7.05 -1.63 -7.93
C ALA A 72 -5.57 -2.02 -8.05
N LEU A 73 -4.80 -1.87 -6.96
CA LEU A 73 -3.38 -2.24 -6.93
C LEU A 73 -3.14 -3.73 -7.14
N LEU A 74 -4.00 -4.59 -6.60
CA LEU A 74 -3.89 -6.05 -6.76
C LEU A 74 -4.22 -6.49 -8.19
N ASP A 75 -5.25 -5.90 -8.79
CA ASP A 75 -5.64 -6.16 -10.19
C ASP A 75 -4.52 -5.74 -11.15
N GLU A 76 -3.95 -4.56 -10.96
CA GLU A 76 -2.84 -4.08 -11.78
C GLU A 76 -1.55 -4.89 -11.59
N THR A 77 -1.23 -5.27 -10.35
CA THR A 77 -0.06 -6.12 -10.07
C THR A 77 -0.23 -7.48 -10.75
N ALA A 78 -1.43 -8.05 -10.74
CA ALA A 78 -1.73 -9.28 -11.47
C ALA A 78 -1.55 -9.10 -12.99
N ALA A 79 -2.00 -7.97 -13.56
CA ALA A 79 -1.80 -7.65 -14.97
C ALA A 79 -0.32 -7.48 -15.33
N HIS A 80 0.49 -6.84 -14.47
CA HIS A 80 1.91 -6.64 -14.72
C HIS A 80 2.70 -7.96 -14.69
N LEU A 81 2.34 -8.89 -13.80
CA LEU A 81 2.95 -10.22 -13.72
C LEU A 81 2.54 -11.15 -14.87
N GLN A 82 1.47 -10.83 -15.61
CA GLN A 82 0.99 -11.61 -16.75
C GLN A 82 1.53 -11.13 -18.10
N ARG A 83 2.25 -10.00 -18.17
CA ARG A 83 2.95 -9.58 -19.39
C ARG A 83 4.31 -10.28 -19.47
N PRO A 84 4.66 -10.87 -20.63
CA PRO A 84 5.90 -11.63 -20.83
C PRO A 84 7.16 -10.76 -20.78
#